data_AF-A0A1V4QGP6-F1
#
_entry.id   AF-A0A1V4QGP6-F1
#
_cell.length_a   1.000
_cell.length_b   1.000
_cell.length_c   1.000
_cell.angle_alpha   90.00
_cell.angle_beta   90.00
_cell.angle_gamma   90.00
#
_symmetry.space_group_name_H-M   'P 1'
#
loop_
_entity.id
_entity.type
_entity.pdbx_description
1 polymer ?
#
loop_
_entity_poly.entity_id
_entity_poly.type
_entity_poly.pdbx_seq_one_letter_code
_entity_poly.pdbx_strand_id
1 'polypeptide(L)' 'MIIPIEKIWKRFENKYKAINIAALEARRIKDEQSKGLMDEKINPIYEAIKRLIKGKIKYREK' A
#
# COMPACT_ATOMS: atom_id res chain seq x y z
N MET A 1 0.84 -0.27 -15.21
CA MET A 1 -0.10 0.86 -15.03
C MET A 1 0.45 1.77 -13.95
N ILE A 2 0.58 3.08 -14.20
CA ILE A 2 1.17 4.04 -13.25
C ILE A 2 0.05 4.63 -12.38
N ILE A 3 0.24 4.67 -11.06
CA ILE A 3 -0.68 5.35 -10.15
C ILE A 3 -0.19 6.80 -9.96
N PRO A 4 -1.01 7.82 -10.27
CA PRO A 4 -0.63 9.21 -10.05
C PRO A 4 -0.45 9.52 -8.56
N ILE A 5 0.67 10.13 -8.21
CA ILE A 5 1.04 10.42 -6.82
C ILE A 5 0.11 11.47 -6.18
N GLU A 6 -0.51 12.31 -7.01
CA GLU A 6 -1.47 13.35 -6.61
C GLU A 6 -2.69 12.75 -5.91
N LYS A 7 -3.06 11.50 -6.24
CA LYS A 7 -4.17 10.80 -5.56
C LYS A 7 -3.86 10.49 -4.10
N ILE A 8 -2.59 10.29 -3.77
CA ILE A 8 -2.13 10.11 -2.38
C ILE A 8 -2.15 11.47 -1.68
N TRP A 9 -1.62 12.51 -2.32
CA TRP A 9 -1.53 13.85 -1.72
C TRP A 9 -2.87 14.49 -1.42
N LYS A 10 -3.90 14.26 -2.23
CA LYS A 10 -5.26 14.77 -1.95
C LYS A 10 -5.93 14.09 -0.75
N ARG A 11 -5.48 12.89 -0.36
CA ARG A 11 -6.12 12.07 0.67
C ARG A 11 -5.38 12.05 2.00
N PHE A 12 -4.08 12.30 1.98
CA PHE A 12 -3.23 12.25 3.18
C PHE A 12 -2.55 13.59 3.40
N GLU A 13 -2.85 14.22 4.53
CA GLU A 13 -2.21 15.45 4.99
C GLU A 13 -0.71 15.25 5.21
N ASN A 14 -0.33 14.15 5.88
CA ASN A 14 1.06 13.75 6.05
C ASN A 14 1.51 12.76 4.95
N LYS A 15 2.22 13.28 3.96
CA LYS A 15 2.71 12.54 2.79
C LYS A 15 3.71 11.44 3.15
N TYR A 16 4.62 11.71 4.09
CA TYR A 16 5.64 10.74 4.51
C TYR A 16 4.99 9.55 5.23
N LYS A 17 3.99 9.83 6.06
CA LYS A 17 3.21 8.78 6.73
C LYS A 17 2.46 7.91 5.71
N ALA A 18 1.86 8.51 4.69
CA ALA A 18 1.20 7.75 3.62
C ALA A 18 2.16 6.78 2.90
N ILE A 19 3.39 7.25 2.61
CA ILE A 19 4.43 6.42 2.01
C ILE A 19 4.86 5.29 2.96
N ASN A 20 5.08 5.60 4.24
CA ASN A 20 5.43 4.59 5.25
C ASN A 20 4.36 3.50 5.36
N ILE A 21 3.08 3.87 5.37
CA ILE A 21 1.96 2.93 5.40
C ILE A 21 1.94 2.06 4.14
N ALA A 22 2.13 2.65 2.96
CA ALA A 22 2.21 1.90 1.70
C ALA A 22 3.39 0.89 1.71
N ALA A 23 4.55 1.31 2.21
CA ALA A 23 5.72 0.43 2.29
C ALA A 23 5.50 -0.76 3.25
N LEU A 24 4.82 -0.52 4.37
CA LEU A 24 4.46 -1.57 5.33
C LEU A 24 3.47 -2.58 4.74
N GLU A 25 2.44 -2.10 4.03
CA GLU A 25 1.50 -2.99 3.35
C GLU A 25 2.16 -3.77 2.21
N ALA A 26 3.09 -3.16 1.46
CA ALA A 26 3.83 -3.85 0.41
C ALA A 26 4.69 -5.00 0.97
N ARG A 27 5.33 -4.79 2.13
CA ARG A 27 6.04 -5.87 2.85
C ARG A 27 5.09 -6.98 3.28
N ARG A 28 3.94 -6.63 3.86
CA ARG A 28 2.91 -7.61 4.25
C ARG A 28 2.44 -8.46 3.07
N ILE A 29 2.19 -7.83 1.91
CA ILE A 29 1.81 -8.53 0.67
C ILE A 29 2.92 -9.49 0.21
N LYS A 30 4.19 -9.05 0.25
CA LYS A 30 5.32 -9.91 -0.13
C LYS A 30 5.46 -11.12 0.82
N ASP A 31 5.22 -10.92 2.11
CA ASP A 31 5.22 -12.01 3.09
C ASP A 31 4.05 -12.98 2.86
N GLU A 32 2.87 -12.48 2.47
CA GLU A 32 1.73 -13.33 2.08
C GLU A 32 2.02 -14.13 0.82
N GLN A 33 2.66 -13.53 -0.19
CA GLN A 33 3.12 -14.23 -1.40
C GLN A 33 4.10 -15.36 -1.06
N SER A 34 5.08 -15.08 -0.20
CA SER A 34 6.08 -16.07 0.24
C SER A 34 5.46 -17.25 1.00
N LYS A 35 4.27 -17.06 1.57
CA LYS A 35 3.48 -18.09 2.26
C LYS A 35 2.46 -18.79 1.36
N GLY A 36 2.39 -18.45 0.07
CA GLY A 36 1.39 -18.98 -0.87
C GLY A 36 -0.04 -18.48 -0.61
N LEU A 37 -0.21 -17.44 0.20
CA LEU A 37 -1.52 -16.87 0.56
C LEU A 37 -2.00 -15.81 -0.43
N MET A 38 -1.15 -15.40 -1.36
CA MET A 38 -1.44 -14.37 -2.35
C MET A 38 -0.69 -14.66 -3.65
N ASP A 39 -1.29 -14.27 -4.79
CA ASP A 39 -0.71 -14.46 -6.11
C ASP A 39 0.63 -13.72 -6.26
N GLU A 40 1.70 -14.46 -6.58
CA GLU A 40 3.06 -13.97 -6.78
C GLU A 40 3.19 -12.99 -7.96
N LYS A 41 2.27 -13.03 -8.93
CA LYS A 41 2.27 -12.13 -10.10
C LYS A 41 1.86 -10.71 -9.75
N ILE A 42 1.27 -10.50 -8.57
CA ILE A 42 0.86 -9.17 -8.11
C ILE A 42 2.10 -8.39 -7.69
N ASN A 43 2.29 -7.19 -8.24
CA ASN A 43 3.32 -6.28 -7.74
C ASN A 43 2.90 -5.73 -6.36
N PRO A 44 3.65 -6.03 -5.27
CA PRO A 44 3.26 -5.66 -3.91
C PRO A 44 3.15 -4.15 -3.69
N ILE A 45 4.04 -3.37 -4.33
CA ILE A 45 4.06 -1.91 -4.21
C ILE A 45 2.80 -1.33 -4.85
N TYR A 46 2.48 -1.77 -6.06
CA TYR A 46 1.30 -1.30 -6.79
C TYR A 46 0.01 -1.61 -6.02
N GLU A 47 -0.12 -2.84 -5.53
CA GLU A 47 -1.32 -3.25 -4.79
C GLU A 47 -1.42 -2.55 -3.43
N ALA A 48 -0.30 -2.31 -2.74
CA ALA A 48 -0.29 -1.53 -1.50
C ALA A 48 -0.76 -0.08 -1.72
N ILE A 49 -0.23 0.62 -2.73
CA ILE A 49 -0.66 1.99 -3.06
C ILE A 49 -2.16 2.01 -3.44
N LYS A 50 -2.61 1.02 -4.21
CA LYS A 50 -4.03 0.89 -4.59
C LYS A 50 -4.92 0.65 -3.37
N ARG A 51 -4.52 -0.20 -2.42
CA ARG A 51 -5.24 -0.44 -1.15
C ARG A 51 -5.27 0.83 -0.29
N LEU A 52 -4.16 1.57 -0.24
CA LEU A 52 -4.04 2.84 0.47
C LEU A 52 -5.02 3.88 -0.08
N ILE A 53 -5.01 4.09 -1.40
CA ILE A 53 -5.89 5.07 -2.08
C ILE A 53 -7.36 4.69 -1.94
N LYS A 54 -7.69 3.40 -1.85
CA LYS A 54 -9.06 2.92 -1.61
C LYS A 54 -9.48 3.03 -0.14
N GLY A 55 -8.58 3.40 0.78
CA GLY A 55 -8.87 3.42 2.22
C GLY A 55 -9.03 2.03 2.83
N LYS A 56 -8.52 0.99 2.16
CA LYS A 56 -8.58 -0.40 2.65
C LYS A 56 -7.51 -0.71 3.71
N ILE A 57 -6.58 0.22 3.92
CA ILE A 57 -5.55 0.13 4.96
C ILE A 57 -5.99 1.01 6.13
N LYS A 58 -6.40 0.40 7.23
CA LYS A 58 -6.64 1.10 8.50
C LYS A 58 -5.36 1.05 9.33
N TYR A 59 -4.49 2.04 9.17
CA TYR A 59 -3.35 2.19 10.06
C TYR A 59 -3.84 2.89 11.34
N ARG A 60 -3.90 2.17 12.46
CA ARG A 60 -4.07 2.81 13.77
C ARG A 60 -2.70 3.35 14.18
N GLU A 61 -2.61 4.65 14.40
CA GLU A 61 -1.53 5.18 15.23
C GLU A 61 -1.70 4.63 16.64
N LYS A 62 -0.62 4.09 17.20
CA LYS A 62 -0.50 3.87 18.64
C LYS A 62 -0.12 5.18 19.29
#